data_AF-A0A2G3A5V2-F1
#
_entry.id   AF-A0A2G3A5V2-F1
#
_cell.length_a   1.000
_cell.length_b   1.000
_cell.length_c   1.000
_cell.angle_alpha   90.00
_cell.angle_beta   90.00
_cell.angle_gamma   90.00
#
_symmetry.space_group_name_H-M   'P 1'
#
loop_
_entity.id
_entity.type
_entity.pdbx_description
1 polymer ?
#
loop_
_entity_poly.entity_id
_entity_poly.type
_entity_poly.pdbx_seq_one_letter_code
_entity_poly.pdbx_strand_id
1 'polypeptide(L)'
;MKSEFIALDKDGEEAEWHWNFLEDISYWSKPVAPVCIHCDFQVAIGRAVSMMYNGKSHHIRRRHNIVRELLNSGIITVDYIKSKDNVSDPLTKVLSRERVERTSKVMGLHPRTSQHDGNST
;
A
#
# COMPACT_ATOMS: atom_id res chain seq x y z
N MET A 1 2.01 8.43 11.74
CA MET A 1 0.54 8.28 11.93
C MET A 1 -0.25 9.02 10.85
N LYS A 2 -0.10 10.34 10.69
CA LYS A 2 -0.88 11.08 9.67
C LYS A 2 -0.53 10.65 8.25
N SER A 3 0.75 10.49 7.91
CA SER A 3 1.21 10.02 6.59
C SER A 3 0.69 8.62 6.25
N GLU A 4 0.92 7.65 7.14
CA GLU A 4 0.49 6.25 6.96
C GLU A 4 -1.02 6.12 6.70
N PHE A 5 -1.83 6.89 7.42
CA PHE A 5 -3.28 6.86 7.22
C PHE A 5 -3.71 7.53 5.91
N ILE A 6 -2.96 8.52 5.44
CA ILE A 6 -3.19 9.14 4.13
C ILE A 6 -2.78 8.21 3.01
N ALA A 7 -1.68 7.46 3.17
CA ALA A 7 -1.29 6.43 2.23
C ALA A 7 -2.39 5.37 2.13
N LEU A 8 -2.89 4.85 3.25
CA LEU A 8 -3.98 3.87 3.26
C LEU A 8 -5.27 4.37 2.58
N ASP A 9 -5.61 5.65 2.77
CA ASP A 9 -6.74 6.30 2.07
C ASP A 9 -6.53 6.32 0.56
N LYS A 10 -5.33 6.68 0.10
CA LYS A 10 -4.99 6.71 -1.33
C LYS A 10 -4.88 5.32 -1.96
N ASP A 11 -4.28 4.37 -1.24
CA ASP A 11 -4.21 2.98 -1.67
C ASP A 11 -5.63 2.37 -1.75
N GLY A 12 -6.54 2.79 -0.86
CA GLY A 12 -7.95 2.42 -0.91
C GLY A 12 -8.67 2.94 -2.16
N GLU A 13 -8.50 4.23 -2.49
CA GLU A 13 -9.04 4.83 -3.73
C GLU A 13 -8.55 4.07 -4.98
N GLU A 14 -7.25 3.77 -5.03
CA GLU A 14 -6.63 3.03 -6.14
C GLU A 14 -7.09 1.57 -6.20
N ALA A 15 -7.26 0.92 -5.04
CA ALA A 15 -7.75 -0.45 -4.95
C ALA A 15 -9.21 -0.57 -5.42
N GLU A 16 -10.05 0.40 -5.07
CA GLU A 16 -11.42 0.49 -5.59
C GLU A 16 -11.43 0.66 -7.10
N TRP A 17 -10.57 1.53 -7.65
CA TRP A 17 -10.45 1.69 -9.09
C TRP A 17 -10.07 0.37 -9.78
N HIS A 18 -9.07 -0.34 -9.27
CA HIS A 18 -8.68 -1.66 -9.79
C HIS A 18 -9.81 -2.68 -9.69
N TRP A 19 -10.53 -2.72 -8.58
CA TRP A 19 -11.62 -3.67 -8.37
C TRP A 19 -12.77 -3.43 -9.36
N ASN A 20 -13.18 -2.17 -9.55
CA ASN A 20 -14.20 -1.79 -10.53
C ASN A 20 -13.75 -2.12 -11.96
N PHE A 21 -12.49 -1.83 -12.29
CA PHE A 21 -11.93 -2.17 -13.59
C PHE A 21 -11.98 -3.69 -13.86
N LEU A 22 -11.66 -4.53 -12.87
CA LEU A 22 -11.76 -5.98 -13.00
C LEU A 22 -13.23 -6.45 -13.11
N GLU A 23 -14.16 -5.79 -12.43
CA GLU A 23 -15.59 -6.11 -12.50
C GLU A 23 -16.17 -5.86 -13.92
N ASP A 24 -15.68 -4.82 -14.59
CA ASP A 24 -16.10 -4.43 -15.94
C ASP A 24 -15.59 -5.38 -17.05
N ILE A 25 -14.51 -6.14 -16.78
CA ILE A 25 -13.98 -7.10 -17.75
C ILE A 25 -14.92 -8.31 -17.84
N SER A 26 -15.59 -8.47 -18.99
CA SER A 26 -16.63 -9.50 -19.18
C SER A 26 -16.14 -10.94 -19.02
N TYR A 27 -14.86 -11.20 -19.31
CA TYR A 27 -14.24 -12.53 -19.19
C TYR A 27 -13.56 -12.78 -17.84
N TRP A 28 -13.61 -11.81 -16.92
CA TRP A 28 -13.01 -11.98 -15.60
C TRP A 28 -13.86 -12.92 -14.73
N SER A 29 -13.20 -13.69 -13.87
CA SER A 29 -13.88 -14.61 -12.97
C SER A 29 -14.62 -13.82 -11.88
N LYS A 30 -15.95 -13.99 -11.80
CA LYS A 30 -16.81 -13.31 -10.81
C LYS A 30 -17.18 -14.28 -9.66
N PRO A 31 -17.26 -13.79 -8.41
CA PRO A 31 -17.07 -12.40 -7.97
C PRO A 31 -15.58 -11.99 -7.94
N VAL A 32 -15.29 -10.70 -8.15
CA VAL A 32 -13.95 -10.15 -8.01
C VAL A 32 -13.55 -10.21 -6.53
N ALA A 33 -12.41 -10.85 -6.25
CA ALA A 33 -11.91 -10.95 -4.87
C ALA A 33 -11.53 -9.56 -4.32
N PRO A 34 -11.67 -9.32 -3.01
CA PRO A 34 -11.21 -8.08 -2.38
C PRO A 34 -9.71 -7.84 -2.62
N VAL A 35 -9.32 -6.59 -2.82
CA VAL A 35 -7.91 -6.20 -2.97
C VAL A 35 -7.26 -6.16 -1.58
N CYS A 36 -6.19 -6.92 -1.36
CA CYS A 36 -5.46 -6.87 -0.09
C CYS A 36 -4.41 -5.75 -0.09
N ILE A 37 -4.55 -4.81 0.85
CA ILE A 37 -3.60 -3.74 1.12
C ILE A 37 -2.74 -4.15 2.33
N HIS A 38 -1.44 -4.29 2.11
CA HIS A 38 -0.50 -4.60 3.17
C HIS A 38 -0.02 -3.32 3.87
N CYS A 39 -0.20 -3.23 5.18
CA CYS A 39 0.17 -2.07 5.98
C CYS A 39 1.05 -2.46 7.17
N ASP A 40 2.16 -1.74 7.39
CA ASP A 40 3.06 -1.98 8.53
C ASP A 40 2.70 -1.17 9.78
N PHE A 41 1.69 -0.31 9.68
CA PHE A 41 1.29 0.59 10.75
C PHE A 41 0.03 0.09 11.45
N GLN A 42 0.21 -0.78 12.44
CA GLN A 42 -0.85 -1.43 13.22
C GLN A 42 -1.88 -0.45 13.81
N VAL A 43 -1.46 0.78 14.15
CA VAL A 43 -2.39 1.82 14.65
C VAL A 43 -3.28 2.39 13.54
N ALA A 44 -2.81 2.48 12.28
CA ALA A 44 -3.72 2.83 11.17
C ALA A 44 -4.71 1.70 10.91
N ILE A 45 -4.27 0.44 10.93
CA ILE A 45 -5.15 -0.72 10.76
C ILE A 45 -6.23 -0.71 11.84
N GLY A 46 -5.84 -0.63 13.12
CA GLY A 46 -6.79 -0.58 14.23
C GLY A 46 -7.75 0.61 14.14
N ARG A 47 -7.30 1.75 13.61
CA ARG A 47 -8.18 2.89 13.34
C ARG A 47 -9.11 2.64 12.15
N ALA A 48 -8.62 2.15 11.02
CA ALA A 48 -9.41 1.87 9.83
C ALA A 48 -10.56 0.89 10.13
N VAL A 49 -10.26 -0.17 10.90
CA VAL A 49 -11.24 -1.17 11.33
C VAL A 49 -12.17 -0.64 12.43
N SER A 50 -11.77 0.38 13.20
CA SER A 50 -12.61 0.91 14.27
C SER A 50 -13.90 1.53 13.72
N MET A 51 -15.02 1.21 14.37
CA MET A 51 -16.35 1.70 13.98
C MET A 51 -16.42 3.24 14.03
N MET A 52 -15.72 3.89 14.96
CA MET A 52 -15.76 5.34 15.14
C MET A 52 -14.36 5.94 15.21
N TYR A 53 -14.15 7.05 14.50
CA TYR A 53 -12.94 7.85 14.64
C TYR A 53 -13.06 8.83 15.81
N ASN A 54 -12.25 8.60 16.85
CA ASN A 54 -12.25 9.42 18.07
C ASN A 54 -11.26 10.60 18.04
N GLY A 55 -10.64 10.90 16.89
CA GLY A 55 -9.68 12.00 16.77
C GLY A 55 -10.32 13.35 16.46
N LYS A 56 -9.61 14.44 16.78
CA LYS A 56 -10.09 15.82 16.55
C LYS A 56 -9.92 16.33 15.11
N SER A 57 -9.10 15.64 14.30
CA SER A 57 -8.77 16.09 12.95
C SER A 57 -9.88 15.77 11.94
N HIS A 58 -10.55 16.79 11.44
CA HIS A 58 -11.65 16.67 10.46
C HIS A 58 -11.23 15.95 9.17
N HIS A 59 -10.09 16.32 8.59
CA HIS A 59 -9.62 15.71 7.34
C HIS A 59 -9.25 14.24 7.52
N ILE A 60 -8.82 13.82 8.70
CA ILE A 60 -8.57 12.39 8.98
C ILE A 60 -9.87 11.64 9.21
N ARG A 61 -10.86 12.28 9.86
CA ARG A 61 -12.21 11.69 10.01
C ARG A 61 -12.85 11.38 8.66
N ARG A 62 -12.74 12.28 7.68
CA ARG A 62 -13.27 12.04 6.33
C ARG A 62 -12.63 10.81 5.68
N ARG A 63 -11.30 10.73 5.70
CA ARG A 63 -10.53 9.59 5.16
C ARG A 63 -10.87 8.28 5.86
N HIS A 64 -11.07 8.34 7.17
CA HIS A 64 -11.50 7.17 7.94
C HIS A 64 -12.85 6.64 7.49
N ASN A 65 -13.79 7.53 7.20
CA ASN A 65 -15.08 7.09 6.70
C ASN A 65 -14.96 6.38 5.34
N ILE A 66 -14.16 6.93 4.42
CA ILE A 66 -13.92 6.33 3.09
C ILE A 66 -13.29 4.94 3.23
N VAL A 67 -12.15 4.84 3.93
CA VAL A 67 -11.46 3.54 4.12
C VAL A 67 -12.37 2.51 4.78
N ARG A 68 -13.18 2.92 5.77
CA ARG A 68 -14.12 2.02 6.44
C ARG A 68 -15.26 1.58 5.52
N GLU A 69 -15.76 2.46 4.65
CA GLU A 69 -16.76 2.11 3.64
C GLU A 69 -16.21 1.04 2.68
N LEU A 70 -14.98 1.20 2.21
CA LEU A 70 -14.31 0.21 1.35
C LEU A 70 -14.09 -1.14 2.03
N LEU A 71 -13.75 -1.13 3.32
CA LEU A 71 -13.63 -2.36 4.13
C LEU A 71 -15.00 -3.04 4.30
N ASN A 72 -16.04 -2.26 4.59
CA ASN A 72 -17.39 -2.78 4.82
C ASN A 72 -18.06 -3.30 3.54
N SER A 73 -17.75 -2.70 2.38
CA SER A 73 -18.23 -3.18 1.08
C SER A 73 -17.51 -4.44 0.60
N GLY A 74 -16.39 -4.80 1.26
CA GLY A 74 -15.56 -5.94 0.85
C GLY A 74 -14.75 -5.68 -0.43
N ILE A 75 -14.60 -4.42 -0.84
CA ILE A 75 -13.73 -4.06 -1.98
C ILE A 75 -12.26 -4.24 -1.60
N ILE A 76 -11.91 -3.88 -0.36
CA ILE A 76 -10.55 -4.02 0.16
C ILE A 76 -10.49 -4.88 1.42
N THR A 77 -9.33 -5.48 1.64
CA THR A 77 -8.90 -6.04 2.92
C THR A 77 -7.59 -5.38 3.33
N VAL A 78 -7.31 -5.32 4.62
CA VAL A 78 -6.07 -4.70 5.13
C VAL A 78 -5.37 -5.69 6.06
N ASP A 79 -4.17 -6.10 5.66
CA ASP A 79 -3.37 -7.05 6.41
C ASP A 79 -2.11 -6.39 6.99
N TYR A 80 -1.78 -6.78 8.21
CA TYR A 80 -0.56 -6.33 8.85
C TYR A 80 0.66 -7.06 8.28
N ILE A 81 1.68 -6.29 7.91
CA ILE A 81 3.01 -6.81 7.58
C ILE A 81 4.07 -6.18 8.47
N LYS A 82 5.19 -6.86 8.69
CA LYS A 82 6.31 -6.26 9.42
C LYS A 82 6.97 -5.21 8.54
N SER A 83 7.35 -4.05 9.08
CA SER A 83 8.02 -2.97 8.32
C SER A 83 9.24 -3.45 7.53
N LYS A 84 10.01 -4.41 8.07
CA LYS A 84 11.17 -4.98 7.35
C LYS A 84 10.79 -5.70 6.04
N ASP A 85 9.55 -6.18 5.96
CA ASP A 85 8.99 -6.92 4.82
C ASP A 85 8.11 -6.00 3.95
N ASN A 86 7.91 -4.73 4.35
CA ASN A 86 7.18 -3.75 3.57
C ASN A 86 8.03 -3.25 2.40
N VAL A 87 7.64 -3.65 1.19
CA VAL A 87 8.35 -3.26 -0.01
C VAL A 87 8.19 -1.78 -0.33
N SER A 88 7.16 -1.08 0.14
CA SER A 88 6.98 0.35 -0.14
C SER A 88 7.82 1.27 0.76
N ASP A 89 8.42 0.76 1.84
CA ASP A 89 9.21 1.56 2.79
C ASP A 89 10.33 2.39 2.13
N PRO A 90 11.12 1.87 1.15
CA PRO A 90 12.15 2.67 0.49
C PRO A 90 11.61 3.90 -0.26
N LEU A 91 10.32 3.92 -0.62
CA LEU A 91 9.70 5.03 -1.35
C LEU A 91 9.18 6.13 -0.42
N THR A 92 9.01 5.82 0.88
CA THR A 92 8.35 6.72 1.85
C THR A 92 9.23 7.06 3.05
N LYS A 93 10.28 6.27 3.30
CA LYS A 93 11.15 6.38 4.49
C LYS A 93 12.62 6.44 4.06
N VAL A 94 13.43 7.12 4.88
CA VAL A 94 14.89 7.06 4.75
C VAL A 94 15.36 5.74 5.36
N LEU A 95 15.90 4.85 4.52
CA LEU A 95 16.39 3.53 4.92
C LEU A 95 17.90 3.39 4.68
N SER A 96 18.50 2.39 5.32
CA SER A 96 19.87 1.99 4.99
C SER A 96 19.97 1.44 3.57
N ARG A 97 21.13 1.63 2.92
CA ARG A 97 21.41 1.11 1.57
C ARG A 97 21.11 -0.38 1.45
N GLU A 98 21.49 -1.16 2.46
CA GLU A 98 21.25 -2.61 2.49
C GLU A 98 19.75 -2.96 2.46
N ARG A 99 18.91 -2.22 3.19
CA ARG A 99 17.45 -2.41 3.15
C ARG A 99 16.89 -2.06 1.78
N VAL A 100 17.33 -0.94 1.19
CA VAL A 100 16.92 -0.53 -0.15
C VAL A 100 17.28 -1.62 -1.17
N GLU A 101 18.52 -2.11 -1.17
CA GLU A 101 18.97 -3.16 -2.11
C GLU A 101 18.18 -4.46 -1.96
N ARG A 102 17.89 -4.90 -0.72
CA ARG A 102 17.06 -6.08 -0.47
C ARG A 102 15.65 -5.88 -1.01
N THR A 103 15.01 -4.76 -0.70
CA THR A 103 13.65 -4.47 -1.14
C THR A 103 13.55 -4.25 -2.66
N SER A 104 14.53 -3.59 -3.28
CA SER A 104 14.59 -3.40 -4.73
C SER A 104 14.57 -4.74 -5.47
N LYS A 105 15.30 -5.75 -4.97
CA LYS A 105 15.25 -7.10 -5.56
C LYS A 105 13.86 -7.73 -5.47
N VAL A 106 13.15 -7.54 -4.34
CA VAL A 106 11.77 -8.04 -4.16
C VAL A 106 10.80 -7.34 -5.13
N MET A 107 11.03 -6.06 -5.44
CA MET A 107 10.26 -5.34 -6.46
C MET A 107 10.60 -5.77 -7.91
N GLY A 108 11.61 -6.62 -8.12
CA GLY A 108 12.12 -6.95 -9.46
C GLY A 108 13.04 -5.89 -10.07
N LEU A 109 13.53 -4.95 -9.26
CA LEU A 109 14.50 -3.94 -9.70
C LEU A 109 15.92 -4.46 -9.58
N HIS A 110 16.69 -4.31 -10.66
CA HIS A 110 18.11 -4.67 -10.70
C HIS A 110 18.99 -3.42 -10.67
N PRO A 111 20.10 -3.44 -9.93
CA PRO A 111 21.10 -2.38 -10.02
C PRO A 111 21.54 -2.25 -11.48
N ARG A 112 21.53 -1.02 -12.00
CA ARG A 112 22.10 -0.75 -13.31
C ARG A 112 23.60 -0.98 -13.20
N THR A 113 24.08 -2.10 -13.73
CA THR A 113 25.51 -2.33 -13.91
C THR A 113 25.97 -1.35 -14.97
N SER A 114 26.68 -0.29 -14.58
CA SER A 114 27.47 0.45 -15.55
C SER A 114 28.52 -0.54 -16.06
N GLN A 115 28.38 -0.98 -17.31
CA GLN A 115 29.53 -1.51 -18.04
C GLN A 115 30.49 -0.34 -18.21
N HIS A 116 31.33 -0.14 -17.20
CA HIS A 116 32.60 0.52 -17.43
C HIS A 116 33.47 -0.60 -18.01
N ASP A 117 33.38 -0.78 -19.31
CA ASP A 117 34.39 -1.49 -20.08
C ASP A 117 35.67 -0.66 -19.94
N GLY A 118 36.42 -0.95 -18.88
CA GLY A 118 37.80 -0.55 -18.74
C GLY A 118 38.60 -1.32 -19.78
N ASN A 119 38.65 -0.80 -20.99
CA ASN A 119 39.69 -1.10 -21.97
C ASN A 119 39.72 0.05 -22.98
N SER A 120 40.68 0.96 -22.81
CA SER A 120 41.66 1.23 -23.86
C SER A 120 42.82 2.03 -23.24
N THR A 121 43.97 1.39 -23.32
CA THR A 121 45.33 1.82 -23.02
C THR A 121 45.72 3.11 -23.72
#